data_AF-A0A5K0ZTE0-F1
#
_entry.id   AF-A0A5K0ZTE0-F1
#
_cell.length_a   1.000
_cell.length_b   1.000
_cell.length_c   1.000
_cell.angle_alpha   90.00
_cell.angle_beta   90.00
_cell.angle_gamma   90.00
#
_symmetry.space_group_name_H-M   'P 1'
#
loop_
_entity.id
_entity.type
_entity.pdbx_description
1 polymer ?
#
loop_
_entity_poly.entity_id
_entity_poly.type
_entity_poly.pdbx_seq_one_letter_code
_entity_poly.pdbx_strand_id
1 'polypeptide(L)' 'MIDPVDKMVDRDLKLIKELGLKLIYAMNTHCHADHVTGTGLIK' A
#
# COMPACT_ATOMS: atom_id res chain seq x y z
N MET A 1 -2.37 -1.94 5.62
CA MET A 1 -1.21 -2.32 4.78
C MET A 1 0.03 -1.71 5.37
N ILE A 2 1.09 -2.48 5.54
CA ILE A 2 2.35 -2.03 6.14
C ILE A 2 3.39 -1.98 5.02
N ASP A 3 4.15 -0.89 4.94
CA ASP A 3 5.22 -0.63 3.95
C ASP A 3 4.79 -0.86 2.49
N PRO A 4 3.69 -0.25 2.02
CA PRO A 4 3.33 -0.32 0.60
C PRO A 4 4.39 0.41 -0.25
N VAL A 5 4.66 -0.11 -1.45
CA VAL A 5 5.60 0.49 -2.43
C VAL A 5 4.80 1.03 -3.61
N ASP A 6 5.11 2.24 -4.08
CA ASP A 6 4.41 2.93 -5.18
C ASP A 6 4.19 2.06 -6.43
N LYS A 7 5.22 1.31 -6.84
CA LYS A 7 5.20 0.40 -8.00
C LYS A 7 4.29 -0.82 -7.85
N MET A 8 3.83 -1.12 -6.63
CA MET A 8 3.02 -2.32 -6.33
C MET A 8 1.57 -1.98 -5.98
N VAL A 9 1.19 -0.71 -6.00
CA VAL A 9 -0.15 -0.25 -5.57
C VAL A 9 -1.27 -0.93 -6.35
N ASP A 10 -1.15 -1.07 -7.67
CA ASP A 10 -2.18 -1.72 -8.49
C ASP A 10 -2.36 -3.21 -8.12
N ARG A 11 -1.25 -3.91 -7.85
CA ARG A 11 -1.28 -5.30 -7.37
C ARG A 11 -2.00 -5.38 -6.03
N ASP A 12 -1.66 -4.48 -5.11
CA ASP A 12 -2.18 -4.52 -3.74
C ASP A 12 -3.66 -4.18 -3.69
N LEU A 13 -4.10 -3.15 -4.42
CA LEU A 13 -5.51 -2.77 -4.53
C LEU A 13 -6.35 -3.84 -5.22
N LYS A 14 -5.80 -4.51 -6.25
CA LYS A 14 -6.46 -5.64 -6.89
C LYS A 14 -6.72 -6.76 -5.88
N LEU A 15 -5.71 -7.13 -5.09
CA LEU A 15 -5.85 -8.19 -4.08
C LEU A 15 -6.86 -7.81 -2.98
N ILE A 16 -6.83 -6.58 -2.49
CA ILE A 16 -7.79 -6.07 -1.50
C ILE A 16 -9.22 -6.19 -2.05
N LYS A 17 -9.43 -5.82 -3.31
CA LYS A 17 -10.74 -5.93 -3.98
C LYS A 17 -11.18 -7.38 -4.17
N GLU A 18 -10.29 -8.27 -4.60
CA GLU A 18 -10.58 -9.70 -4.78
C GLU A 18 -10.95 -10.38 -3.46
N LEU A 19 -10.32 -9.98 -2.36
CA LEU A 19 -10.64 -10.48 -1.02
C LEU A 19 -11.86 -9.80 -0.38
N GLY A 20 -12.48 -8.82 -1.05
CA GLY A 20 -13.63 -8.08 -0.52
C GLY A 20 -13.31 -7.26 0.73
N LEU A 21 -12.06 -6.88 0.94
CA LEU A 21 -11.61 -6.16 2.13
C LEU A 21 -11.78 -4.65 1.95
N LYS A 22 -12.02 -3.97 3.07
CA LYS A 22 -11.93 -2.50 3.14
C LYS A 22 -10.61 -2.12 3.81
N LEU A 23 -9.67 -1.58 3.04
CA LEU A 23 -8.41 -1.08 3.59
C LEU A 23 -8.66 0.22 4.36
N ILE A 24 -8.46 0.21 5.68
CA ILE A 24 -8.68 1.38 6.54
C ILE A 24 -7.40 2.20 6.72
N TYR A 25 -6.26 1.53 6.86
CA TYR A 25 -4.98 2.18 7.11
C TYR A 25 -3.88 1.62 6.22
N ALA A 26 -3.04 2.52 5.72
CA ALA A 26 -1.75 2.24 5.12
C ALA A 26 -0.69 2.98 5.94
N MET A 27 0.32 2.27 6.43
CA MET A 27 1.31 2.80 7.38
C MET A 27 2.70 2.31 7.02
N ASN A 28 3.73 3.07 7.42
CA ASN A 28 5.12 2.68 7.26
C ASN A 28 5.73 2.32 8.61
N THR A 29 6.63 1.34 8.63
CA THR A 29 7.43 0.98 9.80
C THR A 29 8.43 2.08 10.15
N HIS A 30 8.97 2.77 9.14
CA HIS A 30 9.92 3.86 9.26
C HIS A 30 9.91 4.73 7.99
N CYS A 31 10.80 5.73 7.92
CA CYS A 31 11.04 6.48 6.69
C CYS A 31 12.01 5.69 5.80
N HIS A 32 11.51 5.15 4.68
CA HIS A 32 12.27 4.30 3.76
C HIS A 32 13.29 5.10 2.93
N ALA A 33 14.44 4.51 2.66
CA ALA A 33 15.51 5.11 1.83
C ALA A 33 15.74 4.38 0.50
N ASP A 34 15.14 3.20 0.35
CA ASP A 34 15.31 2.26 -0.75
C ASP A 34 14.13 2.28 -1.75
N HIS A 35 12.99 2.88 -1.37
CA HIS A 35 11.82 2.99 -2.23
C HIS A 35 10.92 4.17 -1.86
N VAL A 36 10.00 4.51 -2.77
CA VAL A 36 8.92 5.47 -2.53
C VAL A 36 7.71 4.73 -1.98
N THR A 37 7.21 5.19 -0.84
CA THR A 37 6.02 4.58 -0.22
C THR A 37 4.77 4.76 -1.09
N GLY A 38 3.96 3.72 -1.17
CA GLY A 38 2.67 3.72 -1.86
C GLY A 38 1.53 4.33 -1.06
N THR A 39 1.75 4.71 0.22
CA THR A 39 0.69 5.27 1.08
C THR A 39 0.03 6.52 0.49
N GLY A 40 0.76 7.33 -0.29
CA GLY A 40 0.20 8.51 -0.95
C GLY A 40 -0.67 8.22 -2.18
N LEU A 41 -0.52 7.04 -2.79
CA LEU A 41 -1.28 6.61 -3.96
C LEU A 41 -2.52 5.79 -3.58
N ILE A 42 -2.48 5.13 -2.43
CA ILE A 42 -3.62 4.41 -1.84
C ILE A 42 -4.60 5.44 -1.27
N LYS A 43 -5.82 5.50 -1.84
CA LYS A 43 -6.92 6.39 -1.40
C LYS A 43 -8.12 5.59 -0.91
#